data_AF-A0A7S2KYV8-F1
#
_entry.id   AF-A0A7S2KYV8-F1
#
_cell.length_a   1.000
_cell.length_b   1.000
_cell.length_c   1.000
_cell.angle_alpha   90.00
_cell.angle_beta   90.00
_cell.angle_gamma   90.00
#
_symmetry.space_group_name_H-M   'P 1'
#
loop_
_entity.id
_entity.type
_entity.pdbx_description
1 polymer ?
#
loop_
_entity_poly.entity_id
_entity_poly.type
_entity_poly.pdbx_seq_one_letter_code
_entity_poly.pdbx_strand_id
1 'polypeptide(L)'
;DAAALVALQVVRAFSSLRDYFRLAKACLERIDPYLGNNAGLVDRLADWEEIWEIGNTYLMDGALRRALSQSVARIGELKDSSCAFEEMCEDCDAELFLVLPRL
;
A
#
# COMPACT_ATOMS: atom_id res chain seq x y z
N ASP A 1 11.98 -7.61 -3.85
CA ASP A 1 12.25 -6.17 -4.01
C ASP A 1 11.02 -5.39 -3.57
N ALA A 2 11.15 -4.52 -2.57
CA ALA A 2 10.05 -3.78 -1.97
C ALA A 2 9.39 -2.81 -2.95
N ALA A 3 10.19 -2.13 -3.77
CA ALA A 3 9.69 -1.23 -4.80
C ALA A 3 8.77 -1.95 -5.81
N ALA A 4 9.12 -3.19 -6.19
CA ALA A 4 8.29 -4.00 -7.07
C ALA A 4 6.94 -4.38 -6.43
N LEU A 5 6.90 -4.62 -5.11
CA LEU A 5 5.66 -4.90 -4.38
C LEU A 5 4.74 -3.68 -4.34
N VAL A 6 5.28 -2.50 -4.03
CA VAL A 6 4.51 -1.24 -4.05
C VAL A 6 3.99 -0.97 -5.47
N ALA A 7 4.82 -1.13 -6.51
CA ALA A 7 4.39 -0.96 -7.90
C ALA A 7 3.25 -1.93 -8.27
N LEU A 8 3.33 -3.19 -7.82
CA LEU A 8 2.27 -4.17 -8.03
C LEU A 8 0.98 -3.77 -7.31
N GLN A 9 1.06 -3.24 -6.09
CA GLN A 9 -0.11 -2.75 -5.34
C GLN A 9 -0.77 -1.59 -6.07
N VAL A 10 0.00 -0.62 -6.57
CA VAL A 10 -0.51 0.49 -7.39
C VAL A 10 -1.28 -0.04 -8.60
N VAL A 11 -0.69 -0.95 -9.37
CA VAL A 11 -1.37 -1.52 -10.55
C VAL A 11 -2.65 -2.27 -10.16
N ARG A 12 -2.64 -3.02 -9.05
CA ARG A 12 -3.82 -3.77 -8.56
C ARG A 12 -4.94 -2.84 -8.10
N ALA A 13 -4.64 -1.82 -7.30
CA ALA A 13 -5.62 -0.84 -6.83
C ALA A 13 -6.26 -0.11 -8.02
N PHE A 14 -5.46 0.36 -8.98
CA PHE A 14 -5.97 0.98 -10.20
C PHE A 14 -6.84 0.03 -11.04
N SER A 15 -6.42 -1.23 -11.18
CA SER A 15 -7.19 -2.24 -11.92
C SER A 15 -8.53 -2.51 -11.26
N SER A 16 -8.56 -2.60 -9.92
CA SER A 16 -9.80 -2.78 -9.15
C SER A 16 -10.77 -1.61 -9.33
N LEU A 17 -10.28 -0.37 -9.31
CA LEU A 17 -11.09 0.81 -9.60
C LEU A 17 -11.66 0.76 -11.03
N ARG A 18 -10.85 0.35 -12.02
CA ARG A 18 -11.32 0.18 -13.40
C ARG A 18 -12.37 -0.91 -13.54
N ASP A 19 -12.23 -2.02 -12.82
CA ASP A 19 -13.22 -3.09 -12.80
C ASP A 19 -14.55 -2.61 -12.21
N TYR A 20 -14.49 -1.82 -11.13
CA TYR A 20 -15.68 -1.15 -10.60
C TYR A 20 -16.37 -0.30 -11.67
N PHE A 21 -15.63 0.56 -12.38
CA PHE A 21 -16.22 1.40 -13.43
C PHE A 21 -16.82 0.59 -14.60
N ARG A 22 -16.21 -0.55 -14.96
CA ARG A 22 -16.78 -1.45 -15.98
C ARG A 22 -18.11 -2.04 -15.54
N LEU A 23 -18.21 -2.45 -14.27
CA LEU A 23 -19.45 -2.97 -13.69
C LEU A 23 -20.51 -1.88 -13.58
N ALA A 24 -20.14 -0.70 -13.07
CA ALA A 24 -21.06 0.44 -12.93
C ALA A 24 -21.62 0.89 -14.28
N LYS A 25 -20.81 0.86 -15.36
CA LYS A 25 -21.25 1.16 -16.72
C LYS A 25 -22.41 0.28 -17.18
N ALA A 26 -22.46 -0.97 -16.75
CA ALA A 26 -23.52 -1.90 -17.15
C ALA A 26 -24.88 -1.59 -16.50
N CYS A 27 -24.90 -0.80 -15.42
CA CYS A 27 -26.10 -0.46 -14.66
C CYS A 27 -26.07 0.98 -14.12
N LEU A 28 -25.80 1.96 -14.99
CA LEU A 28 -25.67 3.37 -14.58
C LEU A 28 -26.95 3.90 -13.91
N GLU A 29 -28.11 3.40 -14.30
CA GLU A 29 -29.40 3.73 -13.72
C GLU A 29 -29.55 3.32 -12.24
N ARG A 30 -28.66 2.46 -11.74
CA ARG A 30 -28.62 2.00 -10.34
C ARG A 30 -27.57 2.74 -9.50
N ILE A 31 -26.80 3.64 -10.10
CA ILE A 31 -25.81 4.47 -9.40
C ILE A 31 -26.52 5.70 -8.82
N ASP A 32 -26.29 5.98 -7.54
CA ASP A 32 -26.80 7.20 -6.92
C ASP A 32 -26.13 8.41 -7.59
N PRO A 33 -26.90 9.38 -8.11
CA PRO A 33 -26.36 10.61 -8.71
C PRO A 33 -25.43 11.38 -7.77
N TYR A 34 -25.65 11.28 -6.45
CA TYR A 34 -24.71 11.75 -5.45
C TYR A 34 -23.67 10.68 -5.18
N LEU A 35 -22.54 10.78 -5.89
CA LEU A 35 -21.51 9.74 -5.93
C LEU A 35 -21.00 9.29 -4.55
N GLY A 36 -20.97 10.20 -3.57
CA GLY A 36 -20.57 9.90 -2.19
C GLY A 36 -21.46 8.89 -1.46
N ASN A 37 -22.69 8.65 -1.93
CA ASN A 37 -23.57 7.61 -1.36
C ASN A 37 -23.25 6.21 -1.89
N ASN A 38 -22.44 6.10 -2.95
CA ASN A 38 -22.06 4.81 -3.51
C ASN A 38 -20.84 4.28 -2.74
N ALA A 39 -21.07 3.64 -1.59
CA ALA A 39 -20.00 3.16 -0.70
C ALA A 39 -18.90 2.39 -1.45
N GLY A 40 -19.28 1.45 -2.35
CA GLY A 40 -18.30 0.70 -3.13
C GLY A 40 -17.46 1.55 -4.11
N LEU A 41 -17.94 2.72 -4.56
CA LEU A 41 -17.13 3.66 -5.32
C LEU A 41 -16.17 4.40 -4.40
N VAL A 42 -16.68 4.89 -3.27
CA VAL A 42 -15.90 5.64 -2.27
C VAL A 42 -14.74 4.79 -1.76
N ASP A 43 -15.01 3.55 -1.37
CA ASP A 43 -14.00 2.60 -0.88
C ASP A 43 -12.89 2.39 -1.93
N ARG A 44 -13.27 2.18 -3.20
CA ARG A 44 -12.30 1.96 -4.29
C ARG A 44 -11.47 3.19 -4.62
N LEU A 45 -12.04 4.39 -4.47
CA LEU A 45 -11.31 5.64 -4.67
C LEU A 45 -10.34 5.90 -3.52
N ALA A 46 -10.77 5.66 -2.27
CA ALA A 46 -9.92 5.78 -1.09
C ALA A 46 -8.74 4.79 -1.14
N ASP A 47 -9.01 3.51 -1.43
CA ASP A 47 -7.98 2.48 -1.63
C ASP A 47 -6.97 2.90 -2.71
N TRP A 48 -7.46 3.46 -3.82
CA TRP A 48 -6.59 3.92 -4.91
C TRP A 48 -5.75 5.12 -4.49
N GLU A 49 -6.34 6.11 -3.82
CA GLU A 49 -5.66 7.31 -3.34
C GLU A 49 -4.52 6.94 -2.38
N GLU A 50 -4.79 6.13 -1.35
CA GLU A 50 -3.79 5.72 -0.36
C GLU A 50 -2.60 5.02 -1.02
N ILE A 51 -2.86 4.02 -1.87
CA ILE A 51 -1.79 3.26 -2.54
C ILE A 51 -1.05 4.14 -3.56
N TRP A 52 -1.76 5.05 -4.24
CA TRP A 52 -1.13 6.00 -5.15
C TRP A 52 -0.19 6.95 -4.43
N GLU A 53 -0.55 7.48 -3.27
CA GLU A 53 0.32 8.34 -2.47
C GLU A 53 1.61 7.63 -2.04
N ILE A 54 1.49 6.38 -1.57
CA ILE A 54 2.65 5.53 -1.24
C ILE A 54 3.52 5.32 -2.49
N GLY A 55 2.91 4.93 -3.62
CA GLY A 55 3.61 4.72 -4.88
C GLY A 55 4.32 5.98 -5.38
N ASN A 56 3.64 7.13 -5.35
CA ASN A 56 4.20 8.40 -5.78
C ASN A 56 5.39 8.82 -4.92
N THR A 57 5.29 8.62 -3.60
CA THR A 57 6.35 8.97 -2.64
C THR A 57 7.59 8.08 -2.82
N TYR A 58 7.41 6.75 -2.82
CA TYR A 58 8.53 5.81 -2.74
C TYR A 58 9.03 5.30 -4.09
N LEU A 59 8.25 5.38 -5.16
CA LEU A 59 8.69 4.88 -6.48
C LEU A 59 9.25 5.98 -7.37
N MET A 60 8.80 7.23 -7.23
CA MET A 60 9.21 8.30 -8.14
C MET A 60 10.58 8.88 -7.76
N ASP A 61 10.88 8.96 -6.46
CA ASP A 61 12.20 9.37 -5.98
C ASP A 61 13.16 8.16 -5.92
N GLY A 62 14.25 8.23 -6.69
CA GLY A 62 15.23 7.15 -6.76
C GLY A 62 16.02 6.90 -5.47
N ALA A 63 16.21 7.91 -4.62
CA ALA A 63 16.84 7.78 -3.31
C ALA A 63 15.90 7.11 -2.32
N LEU A 64 14.64 7.56 -2.22
CA LEU A 64 13.63 6.92 -1.36
C LEU A 64 13.35 5.48 -1.81
N ARG A 65 13.30 5.23 -3.11
CA ARG A 65 13.13 3.87 -3.66
C ARG A 65 14.24 2.92 -3.20
N ARG A 66 15.50 3.38 -3.25
CA ARG A 66 16.64 2.59 -2.77
C ARG A 66 16.60 2.41 -1.25
N ALA A 67 16.30 3.47 -0.51
CA ALA A 67 16.21 3.44 0.94
C ALA A 67 15.12 2.46 1.41
N LEU A 68 13.95 2.46 0.75
CA LEU A 68 12.87 1.50 0.99
C LEU A 68 13.33 0.07 0.77
N SER A 69 13.89 -0.24 -0.41
CA SER A 69 14.34 -1.61 -0.72
C SER A 69 15.45 -2.10 0.22
N GLN A 70 16.38 -1.22 0.61
CA GLN A 70 17.43 -1.56 1.58
C GLN A 70 16.88 -1.79 2.98
N SER A 71 15.95 -0.94 3.44
CA SER A 71 15.35 -1.06 4.77
C SER A 71 14.55 -2.34 4.90
N VAL A 72 13.73 -2.68 3.90
CA VAL A 72 12.98 -3.95 3.89
C VAL A 72 13.91 -5.16 3.88
N ALA A 73 14.99 -5.13 3.09
CA ALA A 73 15.98 -6.22 3.09
C ALA A 73 16.62 -6.37 4.47
N ARG A 74 17.00 -5.26 5.11
CA ARG A 74 17.64 -5.26 6.42
C ARG A 74 16.71 -5.74 7.53
N ILE A 75 15.44 -5.34 7.49
CA ILE A 75 14.41 -5.83 8.42
C ILE A 75 14.23 -7.35 8.27
N GLY A 76 14.24 -7.86 7.03
CA GLY A 76 14.21 -9.30 6.76
C GLY A 76 15.40 -10.03 7.39
N GLU A 77 16.63 -9.53 7.19
CA GLU A 77 17.83 -10.10 7.81
C GLU A 77 17.78 -10.09 9.36
N LEU A 78 17.22 -9.03 9.96
CA LEU A 78 17.06 -8.93 11.41
C LEU A 78 16.03 -9.92 11.93
N LYS A 79 14.93 -10.13 11.21
CA LYS A 79 13.92 -11.13 11.53
C LYS A 79 14.53 -12.54 11.53
N ASP A 80 15.33 -12.86 10.51
CA ASP A 80 15.96 -14.18 10.40
C ASP A 80 17.06 -14.45 11.45
N SER A 81 17.62 -13.40 12.06
CA SER A 81 18.75 -13.49 12.98
C SER A 81 18.41 -13.26 14.46
N SER A 82 17.21 -12.76 14.76
CA SER A 82 16.77 -12.43 16.12
C SER A 82 15.30 -12.81 16.35
N CYS A 83 15.07 -13.88 17.10
CA CYS A 83 13.73 -14.30 17.54
C CYS A 83 13.01 -13.18 18.31
N ALA A 84 13.75 -12.42 19.14
CA ALA A 84 13.18 -11.29 19.86
C ALA A 84 12.67 -10.19 18.93
N PHE A 85 13.37 -9.92 17.82
CA PHE A 85 12.92 -8.94 16.83
C PHE A 85 11.72 -9.45 16.00
N GLU A 86 11.69 -10.74 15.71
CA GLU A 86 10.53 -11.39 15.10
C GLU A 86 9.28 -11.28 15.98
N GLU A 87 9.40 -11.58 17.28
CA GLU A 87 8.32 -11.40 18.27
C GLU A 87 7.83 -9.94 18.32
N MET A 88 8.75 -8.97 18.37
CA MET A 88 8.38 -7.55 18.31
C MET A 88 7.56 -7.21 17.06
N CYS A 89 7.94 -7.75 15.90
CA CYS A 89 7.21 -7.54 14.64
C CYS A 89 5.80 -8.16 14.67
N GLU A 90 5.64 -9.34 15.25
CA GLU A 90 4.37 -10.06 15.33
C GLU A 90 3.40 -9.39 16.32
N ASP A 91 3.92 -8.92 17.45
CA ASP A 91 3.15 -8.25 18.50
C ASP A 91 2.86 -6.77 18.20
N CYS A 92 3.35 -6.25 17.07
CA CYS A 92 3.30 -4.82 16.73
C CYS A 92 3.86 -3.94 17.86
N ASP A 93 4.97 -4.37 18.47
CA ASP A 93 5.56 -3.69 19.62
C ASP A 93 5.97 -2.25 19.24
N ALA A 94 5.55 -1.28 20.06
CA ALA A 94 5.89 0.13 19.87
C ALA A 94 7.41 0.38 19.93
N GLU A 95 8.18 -0.48 20.59
CA GLU A 95 9.65 -0.39 20.62
C GLU A 95 10.29 -0.65 19.24
N LEU A 96 9.55 -1.22 18.26
CA LEU A 96 10.00 -1.32 16.86
C LEU A 96 10.43 0.05 16.31
N PHE A 97 9.71 1.12 16.65
CA PHE A 97 10.03 2.47 16.18
C PHE A 97 11.35 3.03 16.75
N LEU A 98 11.89 2.41 17.79
CA LEU A 98 13.19 2.76 18.36
C LEU A 98 14.35 2.06 17.64
N VAL A 99 14.08 0.92 17.00
CA VAL A 99 15.11 0.06 16.37
C VAL A 99 15.07 0.07 14.84
N LEU A 100 13.95 0.46 14.23
CA LEU A 100 13.80 0.51 12.78
C LEU A 100 14.54 1.70 12.14
N PRO A 101 15.13 1.51 10.95
CA PRO A 101 15.66 2.61 10.14
C PRO A 101 14.57 3.62 9.80
N ARG A 102 14.87 4.93 9.91
CA ARG A 102 13.96 6.00 9.52
C ARG A 102 14.16 6.33 8.03
N LEU A 103 13.05 6.39 7.29
CA LEU A 103 13.00 6.73 5.87
C LEU A 103 12.60 8.20 5.66
#